data_AF-A0A3D2X7N1-F1
#
_entry.id   AF-A0A3D2X7N1-F1
#
_cell.length_a   1.000
_cell.length_b   1.000
_cell.length_c   1.000
_cell.angle_alpha   90.00
_cell.angle_beta   90.00
_cell.angle_gamma   90.00
#
_symmetry.space_group_name_H-M   'P 1'
#
loop_
_entity.id
_entity.type
_entity.pdbx_description
1 polymer ?
#
loop_
_entity_poly.entity_id
_entity_poly.type
_entity_poly.pdbx_seq_one_letter_code
_entity_poly.pdbx_strand_id
1 'polypeptide(L)'
;MVRICHISTVHNRFDIRIFVKQLTSLQSKYECHFIVADNQKNLNGDVNFWDVGKPKSRLHRMLFGTKLVLKKAIELDCTLYHLHD
;
A
#
# COMPACT_ATOMS: atom_id res chain seq x y z
N MET A 1 18.78 0.75 3.52
CA MET A 1 18.20 1.39 2.32
C MET A 1 17.01 2.22 2.79
N VAL A 2 16.73 3.39 2.19
CA VAL A 2 15.55 4.17 2.60
C VAL A 2 14.29 3.38 2.22
N ARG A 3 13.38 3.21 3.19
CA ARG A 3 12.14 2.44 3.03
C ARG A 3 11.00 3.41 2.81
N ILE A 4 10.26 3.23 1.72
CA ILE A 4 9.11 4.07 1.39
C ILE A 4 7.85 3.21 1.30
N CYS A 5 6.73 3.75 1.78
CA CYS A 5 5.46 3.06 1.74
C CYS A 5 4.41 3.91 1.01
N HIS A 6 3.87 3.36 -0.08
CA HIS A 6 2.65 3.87 -0.68
C HIS A 6 1.45 3.19 -0.02
N ILE A 7 0.32 3.89 0.08
CA ILE A 7 -0.90 3.36 0.68
C ILE A 7 -2.09 3.72 -0.22
N SER A 8 -2.96 2.76 -0.51
CA SER A 8 -4.22 2.99 -1.21
C SER A 8 -5.29 2.00 -0.74
N THR A 9 -6.52 2.46 -0.51
CA THR A 9 -7.65 1.57 -0.23
C THR A 9 -8.71 1.54 -1.33
N VAL A 10 -8.51 2.35 -2.37
CA VAL A 10 -9.45 2.48 -3.51
C VAL A 10 -8.87 1.89 -4.79
N HIS A 11 -7.58 2.10 -5.04
CA HIS A 11 -6.94 1.69 -6.30
C HIS A 11 -6.54 0.22 -6.32
N ASN A 12 -6.54 -0.35 -7.53
CA ASN A 12 -5.98 -1.67 -7.79
C ASN A 12 -4.46 -1.67 -7.51
N ARG A 13 -3.91 -2.78 -7.02
CA ARG A 13 -2.47 -2.91 -6.75
C ARG A 13 -1.56 -2.65 -7.96
N PHE A 14 -2.07 -2.76 -9.18
CA PHE A 14 -1.35 -2.41 -10.42
C PHE A 14 -1.89 -1.16 -11.12
N ASP A 15 -2.52 -0.24 -10.36
CA ASP A 15 -3.00 1.04 -10.88
C ASP A 15 -1.89 1.80 -11.62
N ILE A 16 -2.21 2.33 -12.79
CA ILE A 16 -1.24 3.00 -13.66
C ILE A 16 -0.59 4.23 -13.02
N ARG A 17 -1.32 4.95 -12.15
CA ARG A 17 -0.82 6.17 -11.51
C ARG A 17 0.12 5.86 -10.36
N ILE A 18 -0.17 4.80 -9.59
CA ILE A 18 0.59 4.48 -8.38
C ILE A 18 1.68 3.46 -8.71
N PHE A 19 1.31 2.29 -9.24
CA PHE A 19 2.28 1.23 -9.48
C PHE A 19 3.16 1.57 -10.69
N VAL A 20 2.56 1.72 -11.87
CA VAL A 20 3.31 1.82 -13.14
C VAL A 20 4.10 3.12 -13.25
N LYS A 21 3.56 4.25 -12.78
CA LYS A 21 4.23 5.56 -12.90
C LYS A 21 5.11 5.93 -11.72
N GLN A 22 4.89 5.36 -10.52
CA GLN A 22 5.65 5.73 -9.32
C GLN A 22 6.48 4.56 -8.80
N LEU A 23 5.84 3.49 -8.33
CA LEU A 23 6.55 2.40 -7.63
C LEU A 23 7.57 1.67 -8.51
N THR A 24 7.26 1.42 -9.79
CA THR A 24 8.23 0.80 -10.74
C THR A 24 9.51 1.63 -10.92
N SER A 25 9.42 2.95 -10.82
CA SER A 25 10.58 3.84 -10.94
C SER A 25 11.34 3.93 -9.62
N LEU A 26 10.61 4.03 -8.49
CA LEU A 26 11.18 4.19 -7.15
C LEU A 26 11.87 2.92 -6.65
N GLN A 27 11.39 1.74 -7.03
CA GLN A 27 11.95 0.46 -6.57
C GLN A 27 13.42 0.25 -6.97
N SER A 28 13.87 0.90 -8.04
CA SER A 28 15.29 0.90 -8.45
C SER A 28 16.22 1.66 -7.48
N LYS A 29 15.68 2.49 -6.58
CA LYS A 29 16.42 3.37 -5.68
C LYS A 29 16.11 3.15 -4.20
N TYR A 30 14.91 2.64 -3.89
CA TYR A 30 14.39 2.51 -2.54
C TYR A 30 13.73 1.15 -2.32
N GLU A 31 13.73 0.69 -1.08
CA GLU A 31 12.93 -0.45 -0.69
C GLU A 31 11.47 -0.01 -0.63
N CYS A 32 10.67 -0.50 -1.58
CA CYS A 32 9.31 -0.03 -1.77
C CYS A 32 8.30 -1.00 -1.15
N HIS A 33 7.39 -0.44 -0.35
CA HIS A 33 6.22 -1.15 0.18
C HIS A 33 4.94 -0.51 -0.37
N PHE A 34 3.91 -1.32 -0.62
CA PHE A 34 2.60 -0.84 -1.03
C PHE A 34 1.50 -1.54 -0.21
N ILE A 35 0.81 -0.77 0.63
CA ILE A 35 -0.37 -1.25 1.37
C ILE A 35 -1.60 -1.07 0.49
N VAL A 36 -2.34 -2.16 0.27
CA VAL A 36 -3.56 -2.22 -0.55
C VAL A 36 -4.70 -2.90 0.20
N ALA A 37 -5.93 -2.68 -0.23
CA ALA A 37 -7.14 -3.27 0.37
C ALA A 37 -8.00 -3.96 -0.70
N ASP A 38 -7.44 -4.98 -1.35
CA ASP A 38 -8.04 -5.64 -2.52
C ASP A 38 -8.28 -7.14 -2.35
N ASN A 39 -7.97 -7.69 -1.17
CA ASN A 39 -8.23 -9.08 -0.77
C ASN A 39 -7.47 -10.12 -1.61
N GLN A 40 -6.27 -9.78 -2.08
CA GLN A 40 -5.35 -10.75 -2.69
C GLN A 40 -4.10 -10.94 -1.84
N LYS A 41 -3.37 -12.04 -2.07
CA LYS A 41 -2.18 -12.39 -1.28
C LYS A 41 -1.12 -11.29 -1.30
N ASN A 42 -0.35 -11.21 -0.22
CA ASN A 42 0.87 -10.41 -0.18
C ASN A 42 1.87 -10.92 -1.22
N LEU A 43 2.67 -10.01 -1.76
CA LEU A 43 3.70 -10.33 -2.75
C LEU A 43 5.02 -9.71 -2.29
N ASN A 44 6.09 -10.50 -2.37
CA ASN A 44 7.44 -10.03 -2.11
C ASN A 44 8.20 -10.00 -3.43
N GLY A 45 8.94 -8.92 -3.67
CA GLY A 45 9.72 -8.70 -4.88
C GLY A 45 10.27 -7.29 -4.91
N ASP A 46 10.50 -6.77 -6.10
CA ASP A 46 10.89 -5.37 -6.38
C ASP A 46 10.03 -4.36 -5.60
N VAL A 47 8.74 -4.62 -5.48
CA VAL A 47 7.81 -3.90 -4.61
C VAL A 47 7.12 -4.90 -3.70
N ASN A 48 7.14 -4.65 -2.40
CA ASN A 48 6.49 -5.51 -1.40
C ASN A 48 5.03 -5.08 -1.19
N PHE A 49 4.09 -5.95 -1.52
CA PHE A 49 2.65 -5.69 -1.41
C PHE A 49 2.06 -6.27 -0.13
N TRP A 50 1.26 -5.47 0.56
CA TRP A 50 0.60 -5.83 1.81
C TRP A 50 -0.90 -5.61 1.68
N ASP A 51 -1.68 -6.67 1.61
CA ASP A 51 -3.13 -6.59 1.66
C ASP A 51 -3.62 -6.49 3.11
N VAL A 52 -4.56 -5.57 3.32
CA VAL A 52 -5.26 -5.39 4.61
C VAL A 52 -6.73 -5.83 4.56
N GLY A 53 -7.13 -6.52 3.49
CA GLY A 53 -8.49 -6.98 3.26
C GLY A 53 -9.38 -5.92 2.60
N LYS A 54 -10.23 -6.38 1.68
CA LYS A 54 -11.12 -5.49 0.92
C LYS A 54 -12.30 -5.02 1.77
N PRO A 55 -12.57 -3.70 1.83
CA PRO A 55 -13.72 -3.18 2.57
C PRO A 55 -15.04 -3.61 1.91
N LYS A 56 -16.02 -4.00 2.74
CA LYS A 56 -17.35 -4.43 2.29
C LYS A 56 -18.24 -3.27 1.82
N SER A 57 -18.01 -2.07 2.34
CA SER A 57 -18.78 -0.86 2.02
C SER A 57 -17.93 0.40 2.24
N ARG A 58 -18.41 1.56 1.78
CA ARG A 58 -17.74 2.86 2.01
C ARG A 58 -17.58 3.17 3.49
N LEU A 59 -18.64 2.98 4.29
CA LEU A 59 -18.60 3.21 5.73
C LEU A 59 -17.65 2.25 6.44
N HIS A 60 -17.66 0.97 6.03
CA HIS A 60 -16.72 -0.02 6.56
C HIS A 60 -15.26 0.37 6.24
N ARG A 61 -15.00 0.92 5.04
CA ARG A 61 -13.66 1.40 4.67
C ARG A 61 -13.20 2.53 5.58
N MET A 62 -14.06 3.52 5.84
CA MET A 62 -13.72 4.69 6.67
C MET A 62 -13.41 4.28 8.12
N LEU A 63 -14.18 3.35 8.69
CA LEU A 63 -14.02 2.94 10.09
C LEU A 63 -12.95 1.87 10.30
N PHE A 64 -12.99 0.79 9.51
CA PHE A 64 -12.13 -0.39 9.72
C PHE A 64 -10.91 -0.41 8.79
N GLY A 65 -11.07 0.06 7.55
CA GLY A 65 -9.96 0.15 6.59
C GLY A 65 -8.83 1.02 7.13
N THR A 66 -9.15 2.21 7.63
CA THR A 66 -8.17 3.14 8.22
C THR A 66 -7.39 2.50 9.37
N LYS A 67 -8.06 1.77 10.28
CA LYS A 67 -7.40 1.12 11.42
C LYS A 67 -6.44 0.02 10.98
N LEU A 68 -6.84 -0.80 10.01
CA LEU A 68 -6.02 -1.90 9.49
C LEU A 68 -4.80 -1.38 8.73
N VAL A 69 -5.01 -0.37 7.88
CA VAL A 69 -3.94 0.34 7.16
C VAL A 69 -2.95 0.97 8.14
N LEU A 70 -3.43 1.71 9.14
CA LEU A 70 -2.58 2.35 10.14
C LEU A 70 -1.74 1.34 10.92
N LYS A 71 -2.37 0.24 11.36
CA LYS A 71 -1.65 -0.85 12.03
C LYS A 71 -0.53 -1.38 11.14
N LYS A 72 -0.83 -1.67 9.87
CA LYS A 72 0.17 -2.20 8.94
C LYS A 72 1.27 -1.18 8.62
N ALA A 73 0.91 0.09 8.50
CA ALA A 73 1.86 1.18 8.30
C ALA A 73 2.85 1.25 9.47
N ILE A 74 2.36 1.25 10.72
CA ILE A 74 3.20 1.24 11.93
C ILE A 74 4.10 -0.01 11.98
N GLU A 75 3.56 -1.20 11.68
CA GLU A 75 4.37 -2.43 11.63
C GLU A 75 5.51 -2.37 10.60
N LEU A 76 5.30 -1.68 9.48
CA LEU A 76 6.30 -1.57 8.44
C LEU A 76 7.41 -0.57 8.77
N ASP A 77 7.16 0.41 9.64
CA ASP A 77 8.15 1.41 10.11
C ASP A 77 9.04 1.96 8.98
N CYS A 78 8.40 2.56 7.97
CA CYS A 78 9.04 3.17 6.81
C CYS A 78 9.43 4.62 7.08
N THR A 79 10.43 5.11 6.37
CA THR A 79 10.94 6.48 6.50
C THR A 79 9.96 7.52 5.95
N LEU A 80 9.23 7.16 4.89
CA LEU A 80 8.28 8.03 4.20
C LEU A 80 7.01 7.26 3.85
N TYR A 81 5.86 7.88 4.08
CA TYR A 81 4.55 7.37 3.67
C TYR A 81 3.89 8.31 2.66
N HIS A 82 3.44 7.77 1.53
CA HIS A 82 2.67 8.46 0.51
C HIS A 82 1.26 7.89 0.48
N LEU A 83 0.29 8.68 0.96
CA LEU A 83 -1.11 8.30 0.97
C LEU A 83 -1.74 8.65 -0.38
N HIS A 84 -2.38 7.66 -1.00
CA HIS A 84 -3.26 7.80 -2.15
C HIS A 84 -4.70 7.53 -1.71
N ASP A 85 -5.65 7.92 -2.56
CA ASP A 85 -7.10 7.91 -2.30
C ASP A 85 -7.66 6.58 -1.71
#